data_AF-A0A0P4V5F4-F1
#
_entry.id   AF-A0A0P4V5F4-F1
#
_cell.length_a   1.000
_cell.length_b   1.000
_cell.length_c   1.000
_cell.angle_alpha   90.00
_cell.angle_beta   90.00
_cell.angle_gamma   90.00
#
_symmetry.space_group_name_H-M   'P 1'
#
loop_
_entity.id
_entity.type
_entity.pdbx_description
1 polymer ?
#
loop_
_entity_poly.entity_id
_entity_poly.type
_entity_poly.pdbx_seq_one_letter_code
_entity_poly.pdbx_strand_id
1 'polypeptide(L)'
;MAAEQFQKTDFNWQLQQFFRQVGEWIELNFPQIQPPNVPDPPNWSSWWLEAIFWTIIVLFVLWLGFQIYLAVRSYVRRNQAQIAKFLDRSATLEKELTIAQWVRTAQEFQQQGNYREASRALYMAMLQRLNETKLIPGDQSRTDREYSRLVQLLPQSESYQMLLEIHELLYFSNLPISAEMFDRVQKAYGNIERATVDMAKMA
;
A
#
# COMPACT_ATOMS: atom_id res chain seq x y z
N MET A 1 -0.88 22.50 -26.92
CA MET A 1 -1.83 21.39 -27.08
C MET A 1 -1.08 20.13 -26.69
N ALA A 2 -1.23 19.70 -25.44
CA ALA A 2 -1.98 18.51 -25.02
C ALA A 2 -1.08 17.26 -24.97
N ALA A 3 -1.08 16.63 -23.80
CA ALA A 3 -0.20 15.55 -23.40
C ALA A 3 -0.63 14.19 -23.96
N GLU A 4 0.35 13.39 -24.42
CA GLU A 4 0.26 11.93 -24.48
C GLU A 4 1.53 11.39 -23.78
N GLN A 5 1.50 11.15 -22.46
CA GLN A 5 0.96 9.97 -21.78
C GLN A 5 1.80 8.70 -22.00
N PHE A 6 2.66 8.45 -21.00
CA PHE A 6 3.11 7.14 -20.51
C PHE A 6 3.67 6.12 -21.53
N GLN A 7 4.99 6.11 -21.65
CA GLN A 7 5.78 4.94 -22.05
C GLN A 7 5.54 3.78 -21.07
N LYS A 8 4.48 2.98 -21.30
CA LYS A 8 4.25 1.66 -20.70
C LYS A 8 5.06 0.58 -21.43
N THR A 9 6.35 0.82 -21.69
CA THR A 9 7.09 0.03 -22.69
C THR A 9 8.01 -1.06 -22.15
N ASP A 10 8.12 -1.28 -20.83
CA ASP A 10 9.08 -2.27 -20.34
C ASP A 10 8.49 -3.56 -19.76
N PHE A 11 7.20 -3.58 -19.40
CA PHE A 11 6.60 -4.78 -18.78
C PHE A 11 6.43 -5.92 -19.79
N ASN A 12 6.02 -5.61 -21.02
CA ASN A 12 5.81 -6.63 -22.05
C ASN A 12 7.14 -7.23 -22.52
N TRP A 13 8.19 -6.41 -22.56
CA TRP A 13 9.54 -6.85 -22.88
C TRP A 13 10.13 -7.73 -21.76
N GLN A 14 9.97 -7.34 -20.48
CA GLN A 14 10.41 -8.16 -19.34
C GLN A 14 9.71 -9.51 -19.30
N LEU A 15 8.41 -9.55 -19.61
CA LEU A 15 7.63 -10.79 -19.67
C LEU A 15 8.13 -11.72 -20.80
N GLN A 16 8.45 -11.17 -21.97
CA GLN A 16 9.05 -11.93 -23.07
C GLN A 16 10.43 -12.51 -22.71
N GLN A 17 11.28 -11.75 -22.01
CA GLN A 17 12.59 -12.25 -21.58
C GLN A 17 12.46 -13.39 -20.57
N PHE A 18 11.50 -13.30 -19.65
CA PHE A 18 11.22 -14.37 -18.68
C PHE A 18 10.83 -15.68 -19.38
N PHE A 19 9.92 -15.62 -20.36
CA PHE A 19 9.52 -16.82 -21.10
C PHE A 19 10.67 -17.44 -21.92
N ARG A 20 11.59 -16.62 -22.45
CA ARG A 20 12.81 -17.12 -23.12
C ARG A 20 13.74 -17.86 -22.17
N GLN A 21 14.05 -17.26 -21.01
CA GLN A 21 14.95 -17.87 -20.03
C GLN A 21 14.36 -19.17 -19.44
N VAL A 22 13.04 -19.22 -19.24
CA VAL A 22 12.36 -20.44 -18.81
C VAL A 22 12.44 -21.53 -19.89
N GLY A 23 12.31 -21.17 -21.17
CA GLY A 23 12.45 -22.13 -22.29
C GLY A 23 13.85 -22.76 -22.35
N GLU A 24 14.90 -21.94 -22.27
CA GLU A 24 16.28 -22.43 -22.26
C GLU A 24 16.59 -23.27 -21.00
N TRP A 25 16.08 -22.87 -19.83
CA TRP A 25 16.24 -23.65 -18.60
C TRP A 25 15.51 -25.00 -18.64
N ILE A 26 14.35 -25.07 -19.29
CA ILE A 26 13.60 -26.31 -19.51
C ILE A 26 14.36 -27.23 -20.48
N GLU A 27 14.91 -26.68 -21.56
CA GLU A 27 15.68 -27.45 -22.54
C GLU A 27 16.98 -28.02 -21.94
N LEU A 28 17.63 -27.27 -21.04
CA LEU A 28 18.81 -27.73 -20.32
C LEU A 28 18.50 -28.75 -19.21
N ASN A 29 17.34 -28.67 -18.56
CA ASN A 29 16.95 -29.64 -17.52
C ASN A 29 16.26 -30.89 -18.05
N PHE A 30 15.70 -30.85 -19.25
CA PHE A 30 15.16 -32.00 -19.95
C PHE A 30 15.93 -32.22 -21.25
N PRO A 31 17.22 -32.62 -21.19
CA PRO A 31 17.88 -33.16 -22.37
C PRO A 31 17.01 -34.28 -22.89
N GLN A 32 16.62 -34.20 -24.17
CA GLN A 32 15.72 -35.12 -24.87
C GLN A 32 15.83 -36.52 -24.26
N ILE A 33 14.84 -36.87 -23.43
CA ILE A 33 14.70 -38.22 -22.91
C ILE A 33 14.33 -39.04 -24.14
N GLN A 34 15.34 -39.55 -24.84
CA GLN A 34 15.15 -40.59 -25.83
C GLN A 34 14.43 -41.70 -25.06
N PRO A 35 13.18 -42.04 -25.43
CA PRO A 35 12.48 -43.10 -24.73
C PRO A 35 13.36 -44.35 -24.86
N PRO A 36 13.89 -44.90 -23.76
CA PRO A 36 14.61 -46.16 -23.84
C PRO A 36 13.65 -47.17 -24.45
N ASN A 37 14.15 -48.04 -25.32
CA ASN A 37 13.37 -49.06 -26.01
C ASN A 37 12.67 -49.97 -24.98
N VAL A 38 11.49 -49.55 -24.54
CA VAL A 38 10.67 -50.22 -23.54
C VAL A 38 9.90 -51.31 -24.29
N PRO A 39 9.99 -52.58 -23.85
CA PRO A 39 9.13 -53.63 -24.36
C PRO A 39 7.67 -53.17 -24.23
N ASP A 40 6.87 -53.38 -25.28
CA ASP A 40 5.47 -53.00 -25.29
C ASP A 40 4.80 -53.43 -23.97
N PRO A 41 4.21 -52.49 -23.21
CA PRO A 41 3.57 -52.83 -21.96
C PRO A 41 2.43 -53.82 -22.24
N PRO A 42 2.24 -54.84 -21.39
CA PRO A 42 1.15 -55.79 -21.55
C PRO A 42 -0.18 -55.02 -21.69
N ASN A 43 -1.02 -55.45 -22.64
CA ASN A 43 -2.32 -54.87 -23.01
C ASN A 43 -3.33 -54.96 -21.84
N TRP A 44 -3.05 -54.28 -20.75
CA TRP A 44 -3.96 -54.05 -19.66
C TRP A 44 -4.80 -52.84 -20.04
N SER A 45 -5.97 -53.13 -20.59
CA SER A 45 -7.10 -52.24 -20.90
C SER A 45 -6.88 -50.75 -20.54
N SER A 46 -6.58 -49.91 -21.53
CA SER A 46 -6.20 -48.49 -21.42
C SER A 46 -7.06 -47.57 -20.55
N TRP A 47 -8.28 -47.96 -20.16
CA TRP A 47 -9.23 -47.13 -19.41
C TRP A 47 -8.78 -46.80 -17.97
N TRP A 48 -7.98 -47.66 -17.31
CA TRP A 48 -7.53 -47.38 -15.94
C TRP A 48 -6.41 -46.34 -15.89
N LEU A 49 -5.55 -46.28 -16.91
CA LEU A 49 -4.51 -45.24 -17.03
C LEU A 49 -5.13 -43.86 -17.26
N GLU A 50 -6.14 -43.79 -18.13
CA GLU A 50 -6.91 -42.56 -18.36
C GLU A 50 -7.65 -42.12 -17.09
N ALA A 51 -8.26 -43.07 -16.36
CA ALA A 51 -8.90 -42.79 -15.08
C ALA A 51 -7.92 -42.25 -14.03
N ILE A 52 -6.72 -42.84 -13.91
CA ILE A 52 -5.68 -42.36 -12.97
C ILE A 52 -5.20 -40.96 -13.37
N PHE A 53 -4.97 -40.71 -14.66
CA PHE A 53 -4.53 -39.41 -15.16
C PHE A 53 -5.54 -38.30 -14.81
N TRP A 54 -6.83 -38.52 -15.10
CA TRP A 54 -7.88 -37.57 -14.72
C TRP A 54 -8.03 -37.40 -13.21
N THR A 55 -7.86 -38.48 -12.45
CA THR A 55 -7.88 -38.42 -10.98
C THR A 55 -6.77 -37.51 -10.45
N ILE A 56 -5.55 -37.64 -10.98
CA ILE A 56 -4.41 -36.79 -10.60
C ILE A 56 -4.69 -35.32 -10.96
N ILE A 57 -5.22 -35.05 -12.14
CA ILE A 57 -5.59 -33.68 -12.56
C ILE A 57 -6.61 -33.06 -11.60
N VAL A 58 -7.68 -33.78 -11.29
CA VAL A 58 -8.73 -33.30 -10.37
C VAL A 58 -8.13 -33.03 -8.98
N LEU A 59 -7.29 -33.94 -8.48
CA LEU A 59 -6.62 -33.75 -7.19
C LEU A 59 -5.71 -32.52 -7.20
N PHE A 60 -4.97 -32.30 -8.29
CA PHE A 60 -4.07 -31.16 -8.44
C PHE A 60 -4.83 -29.84 -8.52
N VAL A 61 -5.94 -29.78 -9.27
CA VAL A 61 -6.80 -28.59 -9.35
C VAL A 61 -7.42 -28.27 -7.99
N LEU A 62 -7.92 -29.29 -7.27
CA LEU A 62 -8.45 -29.12 -5.91
C LEU A 62 -7.37 -28.61 -4.95
N TRP A 63 -6.17 -29.16 -5.02
CA TRP A 63 -5.04 -28.74 -4.20
C TRP A 63 -4.62 -27.29 -4.50
N LEU A 64 -4.53 -26.91 -5.78
CA LEU A 64 -4.19 -25.55 -6.19
C LEU A 64 -5.26 -24.55 -5.74
N GLY A 65 -6.55 -24.90 -5.92
CA GLY A 65 -7.68 -24.11 -5.44
C GLY A 65 -7.66 -23.93 -3.92
N PHE A 66 -7.32 -24.99 -3.18
CA PHE A 66 -7.17 -24.94 -1.73
C PHE A 66 -6.02 -24.03 -1.30
N GLN A 67 -4.87 -24.09 -1.98
CA GLN A 67 -3.73 -23.20 -1.71
C GLN A 67 -4.08 -21.73 -1.97
N ILE A 68 -4.75 -21.44 -3.09
CA ILE A 68 -5.23 -20.08 -3.40
C ILE A 68 -6.21 -19.62 -2.34
N TYR A 69 -7.16 -20.45 -1.95
CA TYR A 69 -8.12 -20.15 -0.89
C TYR A 69 -7.42 -19.83 0.44
N LEU A 70 -6.40 -20.59 0.83
CA LEU A 70 -5.64 -20.36 2.05
C LEU A 70 -4.83 -19.06 2.00
N ALA A 71 -4.18 -18.78 0.86
CA ALA A 71 -3.41 -17.57 0.63
C ALA A 71 -4.29 -16.31 0.68
N VAL A 72 -5.42 -16.35 -0.02
CA VAL A 72 -6.43 -15.28 -0.02
C VAL A 72 -7.02 -15.11 1.37
N ARG A 73 -7.32 -16.20 2.10
CA ARG A 73 -7.81 -16.12 3.48
C ARG A 73 -6.83 -15.41 4.41
N SER A 74 -5.51 -15.62 4.27
CA SER A 74 -4.52 -14.93 5.13
C SER A 74 -4.46 -13.42 4.85
N TYR A 75 -4.59 -13.03 3.58
CA TYR A 75 -4.64 -11.63 3.14
C TYR A 75 -5.94 -10.96 3.58
N VAL A 76 -7.08 -11.64 3.38
CA VAL A 76 -8.40 -11.14 3.76
C VAL A 76 -8.55 -11.04 5.28
N ARG A 77 -7.99 -11.96 6.08
CA ARG A 77 -8.12 -11.91 7.54
C ARG A 77 -7.28 -10.79 8.18
N ARG A 78 -6.14 -10.42 7.58
CA ARG A 78 -5.33 -9.25 8.00
C ARG A 78 -6.03 -7.94 7.64
N ASN A 79 -6.60 -7.86 6.43
CA ASN A 79 -7.38 -6.69 6.01
C ASN A 79 -8.74 -6.59 6.73
N GLN A 80 -9.43 -7.69 7.03
CA GLN A 80 -10.70 -7.66 7.76
C GLN A 80 -10.53 -7.23 9.22
N ALA A 81 -9.44 -7.57 9.89
CA ALA A 81 -9.17 -7.03 11.23
C ALA A 81 -8.88 -5.52 11.20
N GLN A 82 -8.34 -5.00 10.10
CA GLN A 82 -8.15 -3.57 9.89
C GLN A 82 -9.46 -2.89 9.45
N ILE A 83 -10.24 -3.50 8.55
CA ILE A 83 -11.53 -2.99 8.07
C ILE A 83 -12.58 -3.03 9.17
N ALA A 84 -12.63 -4.08 9.99
CA ALA A 84 -13.49 -4.13 11.17
C ALA A 84 -13.11 -3.04 12.18
N LYS A 85 -11.81 -2.78 12.40
CA LYS A 85 -11.36 -1.60 13.18
C LYS A 85 -11.72 -0.28 12.50
N PHE A 86 -11.73 -0.19 11.17
CA PHE A 86 -12.16 1.00 10.43
C PHE A 86 -13.68 1.21 10.46
N LEU A 87 -14.48 0.14 10.41
CA LEU A 87 -15.94 0.17 10.47
C LEU A 87 -16.42 0.44 11.90
N ASP A 88 -15.78 -0.14 12.91
CA ASP A 88 -15.99 0.18 14.33
C ASP A 88 -15.56 1.63 14.63
N ARG A 89 -14.50 2.12 13.96
CA ARG A 89 -14.09 3.53 13.97
C ARG A 89 -15.05 4.45 13.19
N SER A 90 -15.76 3.93 12.19
CA SER A 90 -16.80 4.68 11.46
C SER A 90 -18.10 4.79 12.27
N ALA A 91 -18.40 3.83 13.14
CA ALA A 91 -19.47 3.97 14.13
C ALA A 91 -19.10 4.97 15.25
N THR A 92 -17.82 5.35 15.35
CA THR A 92 -17.32 6.47 16.18
C THR A 92 -17.03 7.74 15.35
N LEU A 93 -17.72 7.94 14.22
CA LEU A 93 -17.77 9.21 13.46
C LEU A 93 -18.58 10.30 14.20
N GLU A 94 -18.39 10.46 15.52
CA GLU A 94 -18.93 11.61 16.24
C GLU A 94 -18.01 12.10 17.37
N LYS A 95 -16.71 12.03 17.10
CA LYS A 95 -15.76 12.96 17.72
C LYS A 95 -14.64 13.20 16.73
N GLU A 96 -14.84 14.12 15.77
CA GLU A 96 -13.72 14.73 15.07
C GLU A 96 -12.74 15.20 16.16
N LEU A 97 -11.59 14.54 16.23
CA LEU A 97 -10.57 14.92 17.19
C LEU A 97 -10.12 16.33 16.80
N THR A 98 -10.27 17.26 17.74
CA THR A 98 -9.81 18.64 17.58
C THR A 98 -8.31 18.66 17.28
N ILE A 99 -7.83 19.74 16.65
CA ILE A 99 -6.39 19.94 16.39
C ILE A 99 -5.54 19.68 17.64
N ALA A 100 -5.99 20.20 18.80
CA ALA A 100 -5.29 20.04 20.08
C ALA A 100 -5.19 18.57 20.53
N GLN A 101 -6.21 17.76 20.27
CA GLN A 101 -6.19 16.33 20.60
C GLN A 101 -5.19 15.57 19.72
N TRP A 102 -5.14 15.85 18.42
CA TRP A 102 -4.14 15.23 17.54
C TRP A 102 -2.70 15.60 17.92
N VAL A 103 -2.46 16.88 18.25
CA VAL A 103 -1.14 17.33 18.72
C VAL A 103 -0.75 16.63 20.03
N ARG A 104 -1.69 16.49 20.97
CA ARG A 104 -1.45 15.74 22.22
C ARG A 104 -1.13 14.28 21.94
N THR A 105 -1.89 13.62 21.07
CA THR A 105 -1.61 12.23 20.67
C THR A 105 -0.23 12.08 20.03
N ALA A 106 0.20 13.05 19.22
CA ALA A 106 1.55 13.06 18.65
C ALA A 106 2.63 13.12 19.75
N GLN A 107 2.44 13.96 20.77
CA GLN A 107 3.35 14.08 21.92
C GLN A 107 3.39 12.79 22.75
N GLU A 108 2.25 12.14 22.98
CA GLU A 108 2.18 10.87 23.70
C GLU A 108 2.94 9.76 22.96
N PHE A 109 2.81 9.67 21.64
CA PHE A 109 3.59 8.72 20.83
C PHE A 109 5.08 9.08 20.77
N GLN A 110 5.43 10.36 20.73
CA GLN A 110 6.82 10.81 20.81
C GLN A 110 7.48 10.34 22.12
N GLN A 111 6.81 10.50 23.27
CA GLN A 111 7.33 10.06 24.57
C GLN A 111 7.57 8.54 24.63
N GLN A 112 6.79 7.78 23.86
CA GLN A 112 6.93 6.32 23.72
C GLN A 112 8.01 5.92 22.70
N GLY A 113 8.66 6.87 22.03
CA GLY A 113 9.59 6.62 20.92
C GLY A 113 8.91 6.13 19.64
N ASN A 114 7.58 6.18 19.56
CA ASN A 114 6.82 5.79 18.38
C ASN A 114 6.67 6.96 17.40
N TYR A 115 7.77 7.34 16.77
CA TYR A 115 7.82 8.46 15.83
C TYR A 115 6.94 8.27 14.59
N ARG A 116 6.63 7.02 14.25
CA ARG A 116 5.76 6.67 13.12
C ARG A 116 4.33 7.14 13.36
N GLU A 117 3.74 6.73 14.47
CA GLU A 117 2.38 7.16 14.83
C GLU A 117 2.34 8.62 15.28
N ALA A 118 3.43 9.15 15.86
CA ALA A 118 3.53 10.57 16.16
C ALA A 118 3.47 11.43 14.89
N SER A 119 4.21 11.06 13.84
CA SER A 119 4.18 11.76 12.53
C SER A 119 2.80 11.68 11.88
N ARG A 120 2.15 10.50 11.95
CA ARG A 120 0.78 10.33 11.47
C ARG A 120 -0.20 11.25 12.20
N ALA A 121 -0.10 11.37 13.52
CA ALA A 121 -0.96 12.24 14.30
C ALA A 121 -0.76 13.73 13.91
N LEU A 122 0.48 14.17 13.63
CA LEU A 122 0.74 15.52 13.12
C LEU A 122 0.16 15.76 11.72
N TYR A 123 0.21 14.77 10.84
CA TYR A 123 -0.48 14.83 9.54
C TYR A 123 -1.99 15.01 9.71
N MET A 124 -2.63 14.23 10.61
CA MET A 124 -4.06 14.38 10.90
C MET A 124 -4.39 15.76 11.49
N ALA A 125 -3.54 16.28 12.38
CA ALA A 125 -3.69 17.63 12.93
C ALA A 125 -3.63 18.71 11.84
N MET A 126 -2.75 18.54 10.84
CA MET A 126 -2.61 19.44 9.71
C MET A 126 -3.87 19.44 8.82
N LEU A 127 -4.42 18.26 8.50
CA LEU A 127 -5.68 18.18 7.75
C LEU A 127 -6.85 18.81 8.50
N GLN A 128 -6.96 18.55 9.82
CA GLN A 128 -7.99 19.16 10.64
C GLN A 128 -7.85 20.69 10.67
N ARG A 129 -6.61 21.21 10.76
CA ARG A 129 -6.35 22.65 10.72
C ARG A 129 -6.75 23.28 9.39
N LEU A 130 -6.43 22.64 8.27
CA LEU A 130 -6.87 23.10 6.94
C LEU A 130 -8.39 23.21 6.83
N ASN A 131 -9.10 22.25 7.43
CA ASN A 131 -10.56 22.22 7.47
C ASN A 131 -11.14 23.32 8.39
N GLU A 132 -10.70 23.38 9.65
CA GLU A 132 -11.21 24.34 10.65
C GLU A 132 -10.93 25.80 10.27
N THR A 133 -9.77 26.07 9.65
CA THR A 133 -9.42 27.41 9.16
C THR A 133 -10.09 27.78 7.84
N LYS A 134 -10.83 26.85 7.23
CA LYS A 134 -11.46 26.99 5.91
C LYS A 134 -10.49 27.34 4.76
N LEU A 135 -9.18 27.16 4.97
CA LEU A 135 -8.17 27.36 3.94
C LEU A 135 -8.35 26.34 2.82
N ILE A 136 -8.58 25.08 3.20
CA ILE A 136 -8.88 23.98 2.29
C ILE A 136 -9.96 23.13 2.95
N PRO A 137 -11.24 23.21 2.49
CA PRO A 137 -12.32 22.43 3.06
C PRO A 137 -12.03 20.93 3.07
N GLY A 138 -12.35 20.26 4.17
CA GLY A 138 -12.19 18.82 4.31
C GLY A 138 -13.05 18.06 3.30
N ASP A 139 -12.46 17.06 2.65
CA ASP A 139 -13.13 16.19 1.70
C ASP A 139 -12.55 14.78 1.84
N GLN A 140 -13.38 13.82 2.24
CA GLN A 140 -12.96 12.44 2.50
C GLN A 140 -12.48 11.72 1.23
N SER A 141 -12.87 12.19 0.05
CA SER A 141 -12.43 11.63 -1.23
C SER A 141 -11.09 12.20 -1.71
N ARG A 142 -10.59 13.26 -1.06
CA ARG A 142 -9.40 13.97 -1.50
C ARG A 142 -8.13 13.20 -1.18
N THR A 143 -7.26 13.12 -2.18
CA THR A 143 -5.96 12.45 -2.14
C THR A 143 -4.84 13.40 -1.70
N ASP A 144 -3.73 12.87 -1.20
CA ASP A 144 -2.54 13.68 -0.84
C ASP A 144 -2.00 14.48 -2.03
N ARG A 145 -2.09 13.94 -3.25
CA ARG A 145 -1.69 14.66 -4.48
C ARG A 145 -2.58 15.85 -4.79
N GLU A 146 -3.86 15.79 -4.44
CA GLU A 146 -4.76 16.94 -4.55
C GLU A 146 -4.46 17.97 -3.46
N TYR A 147 -4.26 17.53 -2.21
CA TYR A 147 -3.80 18.43 -1.15
C TYR A 147 -2.48 19.11 -1.51
N SER A 148 -1.51 18.39 -2.07
CA SER A 148 -0.22 18.93 -2.51
C SER A 148 -0.37 20.07 -3.51
N ARG A 149 -1.30 19.96 -4.47
CA ARG A 149 -1.59 21.05 -5.42
C ARG A 149 -2.22 22.27 -4.75
N LEU A 150 -3.09 22.07 -3.77
CA LEU A 150 -3.80 23.16 -3.10
C LEU A 150 -2.89 23.92 -2.12
N VAL A 151 -2.07 23.20 -1.34
CA VAL A 151 -1.19 23.81 -0.34
C VAL A 151 -0.04 24.61 -0.94
N GLN A 152 0.26 24.44 -2.25
CA GLN A 152 1.23 25.28 -2.97
C GLN A 152 0.85 26.76 -2.98
N LEU A 153 -0.43 27.07 -2.86
CA LEU A 153 -0.94 28.45 -2.82
C LEU A 153 -0.91 29.04 -1.41
N LEU A 154 -0.60 28.24 -0.38
CA LEU A 154 -0.57 28.68 1.01
C LEU A 154 0.84 29.13 1.43
N PRO A 155 0.94 30.06 2.39
CA PRO A 155 2.21 30.33 3.07
C PRO A 155 2.77 29.06 3.70
N GLN A 156 4.10 28.93 3.75
CA GLN A 156 4.78 27.74 4.28
C GLN A 156 4.43 26.44 3.52
N SER A 157 4.22 26.52 2.20
CA SER A 157 3.89 25.38 1.33
C SER A 157 4.84 24.19 1.48
N GLU A 158 6.14 24.43 1.65
CA GLU A 158 7.13 23.38 1.92
C GLU A 158 6.84 22.58 3.20
N SER A 159 6.34 23.25 4.25
CA SER A 159 5.99 22.57 5.51
C SER A 159 4.78 21.66 5.33
N TYR A 160 3.79 22.08 4.54
CA TYR A 160 2.65 21.22 4.19
C TYR A 160 3.07 20.02 3.34
N GLN A 161 3.95 20.25 2.35
CA GLN A 161 4.49 19.19 1.49
C GLN A 161 5.23 18.13 2.32
N MET A 162 6.07 18.53 3.27
CA MET A 162 6.75 17.59 4.16
C MET A 162 5.78 16.68 4.94
N LEU A 163 4.65 17.22 5.43
CA LEU A 163 3.64 16.43 6.13
C LEU A 163 2.85 15.50 5.20
N LEU A 164 2.68 15.87 3.92
CA LEU A 164 2.08 14.99 2.92
C LEU A 164 3.04 13.87 2.52
N GLU A 165 4.30 14.20 2.27
CA GLU A 165 5.36 13.25 1.93
C GLU A 165 5.61 12.24 3.05
N ILE A 166 5.61 12.67 4.32
CA ILE A 166 5.75 11.72 5.43
C ILE A 166 4.56 10.76 5.45
N HIS A 167 3.33 11.20 5.17
CA HIS A 167 2.18 10.31 5.12
C HIS A 167 2.29 9.30 3.96
N GLU A 168 2.70 9.72 2.77
CA GLU A 168 2.98 8.81 1.65
C GLU A 168 4.07 7.80 2.03
N LEU A 169 5.18 8.25 2.64
CA LEU A 169 6.24 7.36 3.12
C LEU A 169 5.71 6.35 4.14
N LEU A 170 4.88 6.79 5.10
CA LEU A 170 4.26 5.91 6.08
C LEU A 170 3.33 4.89 5.42
N TYR A 171 2.61 5.26 4.37
CA TYR A 171 1.66 4.37 3.72
C TYR A 171 2.36 3.33 2.82
N PHE A 172 3.38 3.76 2.07
CA PHE A 172 4.06 2.91 1.08
C PHE A 172 5.34 2.25 1.59
N SER A 173 5.84 2.65 2.76
CA SER A 173 7.02 2.03 3.37
C SER A 173 6.74 1.54 4.79
N ASN A 174 7.45 0.47 5.16
CA ASN A 174 7.47 -0.06 6.52
C ASN A 174 8.71 0.39 7.30
N LEU A 175 9.41 1.41 6.80
CA LEU A 175 10.62 1.91 7.44
C LEU A 175 10.27 2.66 8.73
N PRO A 176 11.04 2.46 9.82
CA PRO A 176 10.86 3.25 11.02
C PRO A 176 11.24 4.71 10.75
N ILE A 177 10.51 5.64 11.37
CA ILE A 177 10.86 7.06 11.36
C ILE A 177 11.91 7.30 12.44
N SER A 178 13.04 7.91 12.06
CA SER A 178 14.08 8.31 13.01
C SER A 178 13.65 9.52 13.83
N ALA A 179 14.25 9.71 15.00
CA ALA A 179 14.01 10.90 15.82
C ALA A 179 14.34 12.19 15.06
N GLU A 180 15.42 12.20 14.27
CA GLU A 180 15.79 13.36 13.45
C GLU A 180 14.73 13.69 12.39
N MET A 181 14.18 12.67 11.72
CA MET A 181 13.11 12.87 10.74
C MET A 181 11.85 13.39 11.43
N PHE A 182 11.51 12.85 12.59
CA PHE A 182 10.39 13.33 13.38
C PHE A 182 10.55 14.79 13.82
N ASP A 183 11.75 15.20 14.24
CA ASP A 183 12.03 16.59 14.60
C ASP A 183 11.79 17.54 13.41
N ARG A 184 12.08 17.12 12.18
CA ARG A 184 11.79 17.89 10.97
C ARG A 184 10.28 18.00 10.74
N VAL A 185 9.54 16.89 10.87
CA VAL A 185 8.06 16.87 10.75
C VAL A 185 7.41 17.75 11.82
N GLN A 186 7.90 17.69 13.06
CA GLN A 186 7.41 18.51 14.16
C GLN A 186 7.67 20.01 13.92
N LYS A 187 8.86 20.37 13.43
CA LYS A 187 9.18 21.75 13.03
C LYS A 187 8.29 22.24 11.89
N ALA A 188 8.06 21.41 10.87
CA ALA A 188 7.16 21.74 9.76
C ALA A 188 5.73 21.99 10.25
N TYR A 189 5.20 21.14 11.11
CA TYR A 189 3.89 21.37 11.72
C TYR A 189 3.84 22.68 12.54
N GLY A 190 4.89 22.98 13.32
CA GLY A 190 4.99 24.24 14.06
C GLY A 190 5.09 25.50 13.18
N ASN A 191 5.68 25.39 11.98
CA ASN A 191 5.68 26.48 10.99
C ASN A 191 4.27 26.73 10.45
N ILE A 192 3.54 25.66 10.12
CA ILE A 192 2.15 25.72 9.66
C ILE A 192 1.27 26.40 10.71
N GLU A 193 1.39 25.97 11.97
CA GLU A 193 0.62 26.54 13.08
C GLU A 193 0.82 28.05 13.20
N ARG A 194 2.07 28.51 13.24
CA ARG A 194 2.38 29.95 13.31
C ARG A 194 1.80 30.70 12.11
N ALA A 195 2.00 30.21 10.89
CA ALA A 195 1.47 30.85 9.69
C ALA A 195 -0.06 30.96 9.71
N THR A 196 -0.76 29.93 10.18
CA THR A 196 -2.24 29.97 10.26
C THR A 196 -2.73 30.96 11.32
N VAL A 197 -2.04 31.07 12.46
CA VAL A 197 -2.37 32.07 13.48
C VAL A 197 -2.13 33.49 12.97
N ASP A 198 -1.04 33.71 12.23
CA ASP A 198 -0.74 35.02 11.66
C ASP A 198 -1.76 35.45 10.60
N MET A 199 -2.20 34.51 9.74
CA MET A 199 -3.30 34.76 8.80
C MET A 199 -4.62 35.12 9.50
N ALA A 200 -4.94 34.44 10.60
CA ALA A 200 -6.16 34.71 11.38
C ALA A 200 -6.14 36.08 12.08
N LYS A 201 -4.95 36.65 12.35
CA LYS A 201 -4.82 38.01 12.92
C LYS A 201 -4.94 39.12 11.89
N MET A 202 -4.74 38.82 10.60
CA MET A 202 -4.76 39.80 9.51
C MET A 202 -6.13 39.93 8.82
N ALA A 203 -7.07 39.02 9.12
CA ALA A 203 -8.44 39.00 8.60
C ALA A 203 -9.40 39.73 9.55
#